data_AF-A0A7J4J213-F1
#
_entry.id   AF-A0A7J4J213-F1
#
_cell.length_a   1.000
_cell.length_b   1.000
_cell.length_c   1.000
_cell.angle_alpha   90.00
_cell.angle_beta   90.00
_cell.angle_gamma   90.00
#
_symmetry.space_group_name_H-M   'P 1'
#
loop_
_entity.id
_entity.type
_entity.pdbx_description
1 polymer ?
#
loop_
_entity_poly.entity_id
_entity_poly.type
_entity_poly.pdbx_seq_one_letter_code
_entity_poly.pdbx_strand_id
1 'polypeptide(L)'
;MENMLLKIRYPKLLGLLATVAVAYFAVSESAFDPMRIYFQQLGYIGTLFAGILFTYGFTAAPATAMFATIAKQQNIFIAAAIGGIGALIGDMLIFKILRHSFKDEIDQLSKERPVAAMGSAIPTSIRGYIMPILGGFIIASPLPDEIGVGMLAASTNISGRAFTIFSFLLNSAGILAILILAGGL
;
A
#
# COMPACT_ATOMS: atom_id res chain seq x y z
N MET A 1 -30.76 21.16 -24.84
CA MET A 1 -30.45 20.30 -23.67
C MET A 1 -28.96 20.09 -23.67
N GLU A 2 -28.26 20.95 -22.94
CA GLU A 2 -26.80 20.96 -22.84
C GLU A 2 -26.32 19.66 -22.19
N ASN A 3 -25.39 18.96 -22.87
CA ASN A 3 -24.67 17.84 -22.32
C ASN A 3 -23.79 18.33 -21.16
N MET A 4 -24.31 18.19 -19.95
CA MET A 4 -23.62 18.43 -18.69
C MET A 4 -22.59 17.30 -18.45
N LEU A 5 -21.60 17.20 -19.34
CA LEU A 5 -20.43 16.35 -19.12
C LEU A 5 -19.57 17.03 -18.07
N LEU A 6 -19.74 16.59 -16.81
CA LEU A 6 -18.81 16.87 -15.71
C LEU A 6 -17.39 16.58 -16.20
N LYS A 7 -16.64 17.63 -16.52
CA LYS A 7 -15.23 17.55 -16.87
C LYS A 7 -14.47 17.28 -15.58
N ILE A 8 -14.45 16.01 -15.15
CA ILE A 8 -13.78 15.59 -13.92
C ILE A 8 -12.31 15.98 -14.04
N ARG A 9 -11.82 16.77 -13.08
CA ARG A 9 -10.47 17.33 -13.09
C ARG A 9 -9.37 16.26 -12.97
N TYR A 10 -9.69 15.13 -12.34
CA TYR A 10 -8.77 14.01 -12.09
C TYR A 10 -9.45 12.65 -12.31
N PRO A 11 -9.82 12.28 -13.55
CA PRO A 11 -10.64 11.09 -13.81
C PRO A 11 -9.93 9.78 -13.42
N LYS A 12 -8.58 9.75 -13.46
CA LYS A 12 -7.78 8.59 -13.06
C LYS A 12 -7.74 8.36 -11.55
N LEU A 13 -7.57 9.44 -10.76
CA LEU A 13 -7.59 9.40 -9.29
C LEU A 13 -9.00 9.08 -8.78
N LEU A 14 -10.03 9.62 -9.44
CA LEU A 14 -11.41 9.31 -9.13
C LEU A 14 -11.76 7.87 -9.49
N GLY A 15 -11.22 7.36 -10.61
CA GLY A 15 -11.25 5.95 -10.96
C GLY A 15 -10.58 5.07 -9.89
N LEU A 16 -9.37 5.44 -9.44
CA LEU A 16 -8.67 4.74 -8.35
C LEU A 16 -9.52 4.70 -7.07
N LEU A 17 -10.04 5.84 -6.62
CA LEU A 17 -10.90 5.91 -5.44
C LEU A 17 -12.20 5.12 -5.60
N ALA A 18 -12.81 5.16 -6.80
CA ALA A 18 -13.98 4.35 -7.11
C ALA A 18 -13.66 2.85 -7.08
N THR A 19 -12.49 2.43 -7.57
CA THR A 19 -12.06 1.02 -7.48
C THR A 19 -11.79 0.59 -6.04
N VAL A 20 -11.22 1.47 -5.20
CA VAL A 20 -11.04 1.22 -3.76
C VAL A 20 -12.40 1.08 -3.06
N ALA A 21 -13.37 1.94 -3.37
CA ALA A 21 -14.72 1.86 -2.82
C ALA A 21 -15.45 0.59 -3.27
N VAL A 22 -15.39 0.23 -4.56
CA VAL A 22 -15.97 -1.02 -5.08
C VAL A 22 -15.32 -2.25 -4.45
N ALA A 23 -14.00 -2.24 -4.26
CA ALA A 23 -13.29 -3.33 -3.58
C ALA A 23 -13.72 -3.48 -2.12
N TYR A 24 -13.88 -2.39 -1.38
CA TYR A 24 -14.40 -2.40 -0.01
C TYR A 24 -15.77 -3.09 0.09
N PHE A 25 -16.68 -2.80 -0.85
CA PHE A 25 -18.00 -3.46 -0.90
C PHE A 25 -17.93 -4.91 -1.41
N ALA A 26 -17.01 -5.22 -2.31
CA ALA A 26 -16.82 -6.56 -2.87
C ALA A 26 -16.20 -7.57 -1.89
N VAL A 27 -15.57 -7.10 -0.80
CA VAL A 27 -15.03 -7.94 0.29
C VAL A 27 -16.13 -8.41 1.25
N SER A 28 -17.42 -8.12 0.99
CA SER A 28 -18.53 -8.73 1.72
C SER A 28 -18.50 -10.27 1.60
N GLU A 29 -18.74 -10.94 2.73
CA GLU A 29 -18.23 -12.28 3.11
C GLU A 29 -18.42 -13.44 2.11
N SER A 30 -19.32 -13.36 1.13
CA SER A 30 -19.67 -14.48 0.25
C SER A 30 -18.83 -14.61 -1.03
N ALA A 31 -18.11 -13.57 -1.45
CA ALA A 31 -17.40 -13.57 -2.74
C ALA A 31 -15.95 -14.09 -2.66
N PHE A 32 -15.36 -14.13 -1.45
CA PHE A 32 -13.93 -14.40 -1.25
C PHE A 32 -13.55 -15.86 -0.99
N ASP A 33 -14.53 -16.73 -0.74
CA ASP A 33 -14.27 -18.13 -0.38
C ASP A 33 -13.52 -18.94 -1.45
N PRO A 34 -13.84 -18.84 -2.77
CA PRO A 34 -13.10 -19.59 -3.79
C PRO A 34 -11.64 -19.14 -3.87
N MET A 35 -11.39 -17.83 -3.83
CA MET A 35 -10.04 -17.26 -3.90
C MET A 35 -9.21 -17.67 -2.69
N ARG A 36 -9.82 -17.69 -1.49
CA ARG A 36 -9.19 -18.15 -0.26
C ARG A 36 -8.72 -19.61 -0.35
N ILE A 37 -9.51 -20.50 -0.93
CA ILE A 37 -9.16 -21.92 -1.10
C ILE A 37 -7.99 -22.09 -2.09
N TYR A 38 -8.01 -21.40 -3.22
CA TYR A 38 -6.92 -21.47 -4.20
C TYR A 38 -5.58 -21.00 -3.63
N PHE A 39 -5.57 -19.88 -2.87
CA PHE A 39 -4.34 -19.35 -2.28
C PHE A 39 -3.75 -20.27 -1.20
N GLN A 40 -4.60 -20.99 -0.45
CA GLN A 40 -4.13 -21.98 0.52
C GLN A 40 -3.36 -23.13 -0.14
N GLN A 41 -3.80 -23.59 -1.32
CA GLN A 41 -3.15 -24.69 -2.05
C GLN A 41 -1.78 -24.30 -2.63
N LEU A 42 -1.52 -23.00 -2.82
CA LEU A 42 -0.27 -22.50 -3.37
C LEU A 42 0.88 -22.44 -2.35
N GLY A 43 0.62 -22.72 -1.06
CA GLY A 43 1.65 -22.71 -0.01
C GLY A 43 2.37 -21.36 0.06
N TYR A 44 3.71 -21.38 0.14
CA TYR A 44 4.52 -20.15 0.23
C TYR A 44 4.43 -19.27 -1.02
N ILE A 45 4.04 -19.81 -2.18
CA ILE A 45 3.78 -18.99 -3.38
C ILE A 45 2.54 -18.12 -3.13
N GLY A 46 1.49 -18.70 -2.53
CA GLY A 46 0.31 -17.94 -2.10
C GLY A 46 0.67 -16.83 -1.11
N THR A 47 1.60 -17.10 -0.20
CA THR A 47 2.12 -16.12 0.77
C THR A 47 2.86 -14.97 0.10
N LEU A 48 3.64 -15.23 -0.94
CA LEU A 48 4.29 -14.18 -1.74
C LEU A 48 3.26 -13.26 -2.40
N PHE A 49 2.24 -13.83 -3.05
CA PHE A 49 1.18 -13.05 -3.69
C PHE A 49 0.32 -12.29 -2.68
N ALA A 50 0.00 -12.89 -1.53
CA ALA A 50 -0.66 -12.20 -0.43
C ALA A 50 0.16 -10.97 0.02
N GLY A 51 1.49 -11.10 0.08
CA GLY A 51 2.40 -9.98 0.31
C GLY A 51 2.28 -8.87 -0.73
N ILE A 52 2.29 -9.20 -2.02
CA ILE A 52 2.12 -8.20 -3.10
C ILE A 52 0.78 -7.47 -2.96
N LEU A 53 -0.28 -8.20 -2.64
CA LEU A 53 -1.62 -7.65 -2.46
C LEU A 53 -1.74 -6.82 -1.17
N PHE A 54 -0.94 -7.12 -0.16
CA PHE A 54 -0.99 -6.45 1.13
C PHE A 54 -0.68 -4.96 1.03
N THR A 55 0.20 -4.56 0.10
CA THR A 55 0.64 -3.16 -0.02
C THR A 55 -0.33 -2.26 -0.78
N TYR A 56 -1.40 -2.79 -1.37
CA TYR A 56 -2.40 -1.95 -1.99
C TYR A 56 -3.56 -1.73 -1.04
N GLY A 57 -3.98 -0.48 -0.82
CA GLY A 57 -5.05 -0.16 0.11
C GLY A 57 -6.36 -0.91 -0.17
N PHE A 58 -6.65 -1.23 -1.43
CA PHE A 58 -7.84 -1.99 -1.82
C PHE A 58 -7.72 -3.50 -1.61
N THR A 59 -6.51 -4.07 -1.57
CA THR A 59 -6.28 -5.51 -1.33
C THR A 59 -5.66 -5.82 0.02
N ALA A 60 -5.35 -4.82 0.84
CA ALA A 60 -4.81 -5.00 2.19
C ALA A 60 -5.75 -5.81 3.10
N ALA A 61 -7.05 -5.50 3.09
CA ALA A 61 -8.05 -6.22 3.88
C ALA A 61 -8.16 -7.71 3.48
N PRO A 62 -8.37 -8.06 2.19
CA PRO A 62 -8.39 -9.47 1.80
C PRO A 62 -7.03 -10.17 1.95
N ALA A 63 -5.91 -9.47 1.75
CA ALA A 63 -4.58 -10.04 2.00
C ALA A 63 -4.37 -10.35 3.49
N THR A 64 -4.85 -9.49 4.39
CA THR A 64 -4.84 -9.74 5.84
C THR A 64 -5.65 -10.99 6.18
N ALA A 65 -6.84 -11.15 5.59
CA ALA A 65 -7.64 -12.36 5.74
C ALA A 65 -6.92 -13.61 5.21
N MET A 66 -6.19 -13.50 4.10
CA MET A 66 -5.33 -14.58 3.58
C MET A 66 -4.22 -14.94 4.57
N PHE A 67 -3.50 -13.96 5.11
CA PHE A 67 -2.46 -14.20 6.12
C PHE A 67 -3.03 -14.87 7.38
N ALA A 68 -4.24 -14.50 7.81
CA ALA A 68 -4.89 -15.17 8.94
C ALA A 68 -5.13 -16.67 8.69
N THR A 69 -5.36 -17.08 7.44
CA THR A 69 -5.47 -18.50 7.09
C THR A 69 -4.11 -19.20 6.96
N ILE A 70 -3.09 -18.48 6.48
CA ILE A 70 -1.72 -18.96 6.33
C ILE A 70 -1.07 -19.21 7.69
N ALA A 71 -1.38 -18.38 8.69
CA ALA A 71 -0.83 -18.45 10.05
C ALA A 71 -0.92 -19.83 10.70
N LYS A 72 -1.96 -20.62 10.35
CA LYS A 72 -2.20 -21.96 10.89
C LYS A 72 -1.56 -23.09 10.08
N GLN A 73 -1.06 -22.80 8.88
CA GLN A 73 -0.62 -23.81 7.91
C GLN A 73 0.88 -23.74 7.60
N GLN A 74 1.51 -22.59 7.82
CA GLN A 74 2.91 -22.35 7.49
C GLN A 74 3.68 -21.86 8.71
N ASN A 75 5.01 -21.95 8.66
CA ASN A 75 5.84 -21.35 9.69
C ASN A 75 5.72 -19.83 9.64
N ILE A 76 5.28 -19.21 10.74
CA ILE A 76 4.99 -17.78 10.81
C ILE A 76 6.18 -16.88 10.44
N PHE A 77 7.42 -17.27 10.79
CA PHE A 77 8.61 -16.48 10.51
C PHE A 77 8.99 -16.55 9.02
N ILE A 78 8.91 -17.75 8.44
CA ILE A 78 9.16 -17.94 7.00
C ILE A 78 8.07 -17.24 6.18
N ALA A 79 6.81 -17.38 6.60
CA ALA A 79 5.69 -16.72 5.95
C ALA A 79 5.80 -15.19 6.02
N ALA A 80 6.22 -14.62 7.16
CA ALA A 80 6.47 -13.20 7.29
C ALA A 80 7.58 -12.70 6.35
N ALA A 81 8.70 -13.43 6.25
CA ALA A 81 9.78 -13.07 5.34
C ALA A 81 9.36 -13.14 3.87
N ILE A 82 8.65 -14.19 3.47
CA ILE A 82 8.18 -14.36 2.08
C ILE A 82 7.08 -13.35 1.74
N GLY A 83 6.12 -13.14 2.64
CA GLY A 83 5.11 -12.10 2.51
C GLY A 83 5.76 -10.71 2.43
N GLY A 84 6.80 -10.45 3.22
CA GLY A 84 7.58 -9.21 3.18
C GLY A 84 8.31 -9.00 1.84
N ILE A 85 8.85 -10.06 1.22
CA ILE A 85 9.41 -9.99 -0.14
C ILE A 85 8.31 -9.62 -1.14
N GLY A 86 7.14 -10.25 -1.03
CA GLY A 86 5.99 -9.94 -1.87
C GLY A 86 5.57 -8.48 -1.73
N ALA A 87 5.46 -8.00 -0.50
CA ALA A 87 5.12 -6.63 -0.21
C ALA A 87 6.15 -5.64 -0.78
N LEU A 88 7.44 -5.93 -0.62
CA LEU A 88 8.51 -5.14 -1.26
C LEU A 88 8.34 -5.06 -2.78
N ILE A 89 7.98 -6.16 -3.45
CA ILE A 89 7.72 -6.16 -4.90
C ILE A 89 6.53 -5.25 -5.23
N GLY A 90 5.45 -5.32 -4.45
CA GLY A 90 4.28 -4.45 -4.57
C GLY A 90 4.65 -2.97 -4.40
N ASP A 91 5.33 -2.63 -3.32
CA ASP A 91 5.83 -1.28 -3.02
C ASP A 91 6.75 -0.73 -4.11
N MET A 92 7.66 -1.55 -4.65
CA MET A 92 8.51 -1.14 -5.76
C MET A 92 7.71 -0.87 -7.04
N LEU A 93 6.65 -1.64 -7.30
CA LEU A 93 5.77 -1.42 -8.43
C LEU A 93 4.97 -0.12 -8.25
N ILE A 94 4.38 0.09 -7.07
CA ILE A 94 3.67 1.33 -6.69
C ILE A 94 4.62 2.53 -6.84
N PHE A 95 5.82 2.45 -6.25
CA PHE A 95 6.82 3.51 -6.31
C PHE A 95 7.20 3.88 -7.74
N LYS A 96 7.42 2.87 -8.60
CA LYS A 96 7.75 3.09 -10.00
C LYS A 96 6.59 3.74 -10.76
N ILE A 97 5.37 3.27 -10.55
CA ILE A 97 4.16 3.82 -11.18
C ILE A 97 3.94 5.27 -10.74
N LEU A 98 3.96 5.55 -9.44
CA LEU A 98 3.75 6.91 -8.90
C LEU A 98 4.83 7.89 -9.39
N ARG A 99 6.10 7.46 -9.38
CA ARG A 99 7.23 8.32 -9.75
C ARG A 99 7.31 8.62 -11.25
N HIS A 100 6.91 7.69 -12.11
CA HIS A 100 6.97 7.90 -13.57
C HIS A 100 5.63 8.34 -14.16
N SER A 101 4.52 7.69 -13.81
CA SER A 101 3.24 7.88 -14.47
C SER A 101 2.41 9.00 -13.86
N PHE A 102 2.63 9.35 -12.59
CA PHE A 102 1.83 10.34 -11.86
C PHE A 102 2.59 11.59 -11.43
N LYS A 103 3.86 11.75 -11.87
CA LYS A 103 4.72 12.87 -11.45
C LYS A 103 4.06 14.23 -11.69
N ASP A 104 3.53 14.45 -12.89
CA ASP A 104 2.94 15.75 -13.27
C ASP A 104 1.65 16.05 -12.49
N GLU A 105 0.89 15.01 -12.15
CA GLU A 105 -0.36 15.12 -11.38
C GLU A 105 -0.06 15.35 -9.88
N ILE A 106 0.97 14.68 -9.34
CA ILE A 106 1.50 14.90 -7.97
C ILE A 106 2.05 16.33 -7.84
N ASP A 107 2.83 16.81 -8.81
CA ASP A 107 3.39 18.16 -8.80
C ASP A 107 2.28 19.23 -8.84
N GLN A 108 1.18 18.98 -9.55
CA GLN A 108 0.00 19.86 -9.55
C GLN A 108 -0.74 19.82 -8.21
N LEU A 109 -0.98 18.63 -7.65
CA LEU A 109 -1.66 18.46 -6.36
C LEU A 109 -0.89 19.11 -5.21
N SER A 110 0.45 19.06 -5.25
CA SER A 110 1.32 19.70 -4.24
C SER A 110 1.14 21.22 -4.14
N LYS A 111 0.63 21.85 -5.20
CA LYS A 111 0.39 23.29 -5.30
C LYS A 111 -1.03 23.69 -4.90
N GLU A 112 -1.94 22.74 -4.70
CA GLU A 112 -3.31 23.01 -4.28
C GLU A 112 -3.36 23.48 -2.82
N ARG A 113 -4.21 24.48 -2.53
CA ARG A 113 -4.26 25.22 -1.24
C ARG A 113 -4.23 24.34 0.03
N PRO A 114 -5.02 23.26 0.18
CA PRO A 114 -4.99 22.45 1.40
C PRO A 114 -3.66 21.71 1.58
N VAL A 115 -3.05 21.23 0.49
CA VAL A 115 -1.77 20.51 0.51
C VAL A 115 -0.61 21.49 0.71
N ALA A 116 -0.66 22.64 0.04
CA ALA A 116 0.31 23.72 0.20
C ALA A 116 0.29 24.30 1.62
N ALA A 117 -0.89 24.44 2.24
CA ALA A 117 -1.03 24.89 3.63
C ALA A 117 -0.38 23.89 4.61
N MET A 118 -0.64 22.58 4.45
CA MET A 118 0.06 21.53 5.23
C MET A 118 1.57 21.56 5.02
N GLY A 119 2.03 21.73 3.78
CA GLY A 119 3.44 21.83 3.45
C GLY A 119 4.13 23.08 4.00
N SER A 120 3.40 24.20 4.11
CA SER A 120 3.91 25.46 4.66
C SER A 120 4.06 25.47 6.17
N ALA A 121 3.37 24.57 6.88
CA ALA A 121 3.54 24.36 8.32
C ALA A 121 4.86 23.64 8.66
N ILE A 122 5.47 22.98 7.67
CA ILE A 122 6.73 22.26 7.82
C ILE A 122 7.86 23.13 7.23
N PRO A 123 8.83 23.58 8.05
CA PRO A 123 9.94 24.39 7.55
C PRO A 123 10.72 23.66 6.45
N THR A 124 11.09 24.39 5.39
CA THR A 124 11.81 23.85 4.23
C THR A 124 13.12 23.15 4.60
N SER A 125 13.79 23.60 5.66
CA SER A 125 15.01 23.00 6.21
C SER A 125 14.82 21.59 6.79
N ILE A 126 13.61 21.23 7.22
CA ILE A 126 13.29 19.96 7.90
C ILE A 126 12.37 19.07 7.05
N ARG A 127 11.74 19.64 6.01
CA ARG A 127 10.83 18.95 5.09
C ARG A 127 11.45 17.69 4.48
N GLY A 128 12.76 17.73 4.18
CA GLY A 128 13.51 16.58 3.66
C GLY A 128 13.64 15.39 4.62
N TYR A 129 13.39 15.57 5.91
CA TYR A 129 13.44 14.54 6.95
C TYR A 129 12.04 14.14 7.44
N ILE A 130 11.14 15.11 7.61
CA ILE A 130 9.77 14.88 8.09
C ILE A 130 8.93 14.09 7.08
N MET A 131 9.04 14.39 5.79
CA MET A 131 8.29 13.68 4.75
C MET A 131 8.64 12.18 4.67
N PRO A 132 9.94 11.78 4.71
CA PRO A 132 10.32 10.38 4.85
C PRO A 132 9.78 9.70 6.11
N ILE A 133 9.84 10.38 7.26
CA ILE A 133 9.40 9.82 8.53
C ILE A 133 7.89 9.59 8.52
N LEU A 134 7.11 10.56 8.05
CA LEU A 134 5.66 10.42 7.91
C LEU A 134 5.29 9.36 6.86
N GLY A 135 6.00 9.32 5.72
CA GLY A 135 5.81 8.27 4.72
C GLY A 135 6.08 6.88 5.29
N GLY A 136 7.16 6.73 6.07
CA GLY A 136 7.49 5.49 6.78
C GLY A 136 6.47 5.12 7.86
N PHE A 137 5.95 6.08 8.61
CA PHE A 137 4.86 5.85 9.58
C PHE A 137 3.57 5.41 8.90
N ILE A 138 3.24 5.97 7.74
CA ILE A 138 2.05 5.60 6.96
C ILE A 138 2.20 4.18 6.41
N ILE A 139 3.37 3.82 5.86
CA ILE A 139 3.68 2.46 5.39
C ILE A 139 3.69 1.44 6.56
N ALA A 140 4.14 1.85 7.74
CA ALA A 140 4.12 1.01 8.93
C ALA A 140 2.73 0.89 9.59
N SER A 141 1.72 1.61 9.08
CA SER A 141 0.37 1.67 9.64
C SER A 141 -0.62 0.93 8.72
N PRO A 142 -1.83 0.56 9.17
CA PRO A 142 -2.84 -0.08 8.32
C PRO A 142 -3.48 0.89 7.29
N LEU A 143 -2.78 1.97 6.94
CA LEU A 143 -3.20 2.93 5.94
C LEU A 143 -2.75 2.46 4.55
N PRO A 144 -3.41 2.91 3.46
CA PRO A 144 -3.01 2.56 2.10
C PRO A 144 -1.55 2.98 1.82
N ASP A 145 -0.68 2.02 1.51
CA ASP A 145 0.75 2.28 1.28
C ASP A 145 0.97 3.22 0.08
N GLU A 146 -0.01 3.36 -0.82
CA GLU A 146 0.04 4.32 -1.92
C GLU A 146 0.22 5.77 -1.44
N ILE A 147 -0.30 6.11 -0.26
CA ILE A 147 -0.12 7.43 0.34
C ILE A 147 1.31 7.59 0.85
N GLY A 148 1.80 6.60 1.59
CA GLY A 148 3.15 6.61 2.14
C GLY A 148 4.21 6.57 1.03
N VAL A 149 4.11 5.61 0.11
CA VAL A 149 4.96 5.48 -1.07
C VAL A 149 4.83 6.70 -1.98
N GLY A 150 3.65 7.31 -2.11
CA GLY A 150 3.47 8.58 -2.85
C GLY A 150 4.21 9.75 -2.22
N MET A 151 4.17 9.88 -0.89
CA MET A 151 4.94 10.88 -0.14
C MET A 151 6.45 10.66 -0.28
N LEU A 152 6.91 9.39 -0.26
CA LEU A 152 8.32 9.05 -0.47
C LEU A 152 8.76 9.27 -1.91
N ALA A 153 7.90 8.98 -2.90
CA ALA A 153 8.17 9.21 -4.32
C ALA A 153 8.25 10.70 -4.66
N ALA A 154 7.46 11.54 -3.97
CA ALA A 154 7.52 13.00 -4.08
C ALA A 154 8.76 13.59 -3.39
N SER A 155 9.39 12.87 -2.46
CA SER A 155 10.60 13.30 -1.77
C SER A 155 11.85 13.01 -2.62
N THR A 156 12.55 14.05 -3.05
CA THR A 156 13.70 13.96 -3.95
C THR A 156 14.96 13.35 -3.32
N ASN A 157 15.03 13.21 -1.99
CA ASN A 157 16.26 12.82 -1.27
C ASN A 157 16.35 11.35 -0.85
N ILE A 158 15.36 10.50 -1.17
CA ILE A 158 15.38 9.10 -0.74
C ILE A 158 16.07 8.23 -1.78
N SER A 159 17.19 7.60 -1.39
CA SER A 159 17.84 6.58 -2.21
C SER A 159 16.95 5.33 -2.30
N GLY A 160 16.78 4.78 -3.50
CA GLY A 160 15.95 3.58 -3.72
C GLY A 160 16.38 2.39 -2.86
N ARG A 161 17.67 2.30 -2.48
CA ARG A 161 18.18 1.25 -1.60
C ARG A 161 17.66 1.36 -0.17
N ALA A 162 17.60 2.58 0.38
CA ALA A 162 17.05 2.78 1.72
C ALA A 162 15.56 2.41 1.74
N PHE A 163 14.80 2.84 0.73
CA PHE A 163 13.40 2.46 0.57
C PHE A 163 13.20 0.94 0.54
N THR A 164 14.00 0.21 -0.24
CA THR A 164 13.93 -1.26 -0.30
C THR A 164 14.12 -1.92 1.07
N ILE A 165 15.12 -1.48 1.84
CA ILE A 165 15.40 -2.06 3.16
C ILE A 165 14.27 -1.74 4.14
N PHE A 166 13.83 -0.48 4.19
CA PHE A 166 12.75 -0.07 5.10
C PHE A 166 11.42 -0.73 4.75
N SER A 167 11.02 -0.75 3.48
CA SER A 167 9.79 -1.42 3.02
C SER A 167 9.81 -2.90 3.39
N PHE A 168 10.90 -3.62 3.12
CA PHE A 168 10.99 -5.03 3.47
C PHE A 168 10.85 -5.27 4.97
N LEU A 169 11.58 -4.52 5.81
CA LEU A 169 11.56 -4.71 7.26
C LEU A 169 10.20 -4.35 7.87
N LEU A 170 9.62 -3.22 7.47
CA LEU A 170 8.33 -2.77 7.98
C LEU A 170 7.20 -3.71 7.57
N ASN A 171 7.14 -4.10 6.28
CA ASN A 171 6.13 -5.03 5.80
C ASN A 171 6.28 -6.41 6.43
N SER A 172 7.51 -6.94 6.55
CA SER A 172 7.74 -8.21 7.23
C SER A 172 7.28 -8.17 8.69
N ALA A 173 7.53 -7.06 9.39
CA ALA A 173 7.11 -6.88 10.78
C ALA A 173 5.58 -6.78 10.90
N GLY A 174 4.92 -6.02 10.03
CA GLY A 174 3.46 -5.90 9.99
C GLY A 174 2.77 -7.23 9.69
N ILE A 175 3.28 -7.95 8.68
CA ILE A 175 2.78 -9.29 8.33
C ILE A 175 3.03 -10.27 9.47
N LEU A 176 4.21 -10.23 10.13
CA LEU A 176 4.48 -11.06 11.30
C LEU A 176 3.49 -10.79 12.44
N ALA A 177 3.16 -9.53 12.70
CA ALA A 177 2.17 -9.17 13.72
C ALA A 177 0.79 -9.78 13.39
N ILE A 178 0.35 -9.69 12.13
CA ILE A 178 -0.90 -10.31 11.66
C ILE A 178 -0.84 -11.84 11.86
N LEU A 179 0.26 -12.48 11.48
CA LEU A 179 0.44 -13.93 11.58
C LEU A 179 0.44 -14.40 13.05
N ILE A 180 1.04 -13.64 13.98
CA ILE A 180 1.01 -13.95 15.41
C ILE A 180 -0.42 -13.83 15.95
N LEU A 181 -1.08 -12.69 15.69
CA LEU A 181 -2.44 -12.42 16.17
C LEU A 181 -3.46 -13.45 15.66
N ALA A 182 -3.32 -13.89 14.40
CA ALA A 182 -4.21 -14.88 13.81
C ALA A 182 -3.82 -16.33 14.14
N GLY A 183 -2.53 -16.59 14.35
CA GLY A 183 -1.97 -17.90 14.69
C GLY A 183 -2.23 -18.31 16.14
N GLY A 184 -2.50 -17.36 17.04
CA GLY A 184 -2.79 -17.62 18.45
C GLY A 184 -1.54 -17.92 19.29
N LEU A 185 -0.40 -17.34 18.90
CA LEU A 185 0.85 -17.35 19.65
C LEU A 185 0.94 -16.17 20.62
#